data_AF-A0A534QSC4-F1
#
_entry.id   AF-A0A534QSC4-F1
#
_cell.length_a   1.000
_cell.length_b   1.000
_cell.length_c   1.000
_cell.angle_alpha   90.00
_cell.angle_beta   90.00
_cell.angle_gamma   90.00
#
_symmetry.space_group_name_H-M   'P 1'
#
loop_
_entity.id
_entity.type
_entity.pdbx_description
1 polymer ?
#
loop_
_entity_poly.entity_id
_entity_poly.type
_entity_poly.pdbx_seq_one_letter_code
_entity_poly.pdbx_strand_id
1 'polypeptide(L)'
;VPVRIAERRGCDRYPIDPSSPEGEVTLLSYVWADQLERVALLRGAIALARRLPVAVEEASAASWVAAQLLRSVHAVASVVFHSIFMQYLGDDERERFVREVEEAGQRATGDAPLAWLRMEPGAEGAEVRLKTWPAGEDQLVATSGFHGRPVRWLAD
;
A
#
# COMPACT_ATOMS: atom_id res chain seq x y z
N VAL A 1 18.63 3.17 -12.71
CA VAL A 1 19.18 3.96 -11.58
C VAL A 1 18.65 3.37 -10.29
N PRO A 2 19.45 3.16 -9.23
CA PRO A 2 18.94 2.66 -7.96
C PRO A 2 17.93 3.65 -7.35
N VAL A 3 16.77 3.15 -6.91
CA VAL A 3 15.75 3.95 -6.24
C VAL A 3 16.12 4.12 -4.77
N ARG A 4 16.25 5.36 -4.29
CA ARG A 4 16.46 5.66 -2.87
C ARG A 4 15.11 5.90 -2.21
N ILE A 5 14.78 5.10 -1.20
CA ILE A 5 13.58 5.33 -0.39
C ILE A 5 13.90 6.38 0.68
N ALA A 6 13.27 7.56 0.56
CA ALA A 6 13.46 8.67 1.49
C ALA A 6 12.82 8.39 2.85
N GLU A 7 11.58 7.91 2.85
CA GLU A 7 10.86 7.49 4.05
C GLU A 7 9.82 6.40 3.74
N ARG A 8 9.30 5.76 4.79
CA ARG A 8 8.19 4.80 4.73
C ARG A 8 7.32 5.04 5.95
N ARG A 9 6.01 5.11 5.75
CA ARG A 9 5.01 5.23 6.81
C ARG A 9 3.77 4.42 6.43
N GLY A 10 3.01 3.99 7.41
CA GLY A 10 1.71 3.34 7.20
C GLY A 10 0.74 3.62 8.33
N CYS A 11 -0.49 3.20 8.16
CA CYS A 11 -1.50 3.19 9.21
C CYS A 11 -2.34 1.93 9.17
N ASP A 12 -2.88 1.57 10.33
CA ASP A 12 -3.92 0.56 10.48
C ASP A 12 -4.82 0.99 11.66
N ARG A 13 -6.07 0.54 11.71
CA ARG A 13 -6.96 0.85 12.85
C ARG A 13 -6.58 0.05 14.10
N TYR A 14 -5.98 -1.12 13.92
CA TYR A 14 -5.55 -2.03 14.98
C TYR A 14 -4.16 -2.58 14.61
N PRO A 15 -3.12 -1.74 14.63
CA PRO A 15 -1.80 -2.13 14.14
C PRO A 15 -1.24 -3.32 14.93
N ILE A 16 -0.80 -4.35 14.21
CA ILE A 16 -0.09 -5.49 14.77
C ILE A 16 1.41 -5.23 14.61
N ASP A 17 2.16 -5.28 15.71
CA ASP A 17 3.62 -5.18 15.67
C ASP A 17 4.25 -6.51 15.20
N PRO A 18 4.75 -6.62 13.96
CA PRO A 18 5.34 -7.85 13.44
C PRO A 18 6.67 -8.19 14.13
N SER A 19 7.29 -7.24 14.83
CA SER A 19 8.56 -7.49 15.51
C SER A 19 8.37 -8.25 16.82
N SER A 20 7.19 -8.14 17.45
CA SER A 20 6.82 -8.83 18.68
C SER A 20 6.52 -10.34 18.46
N PRO A 21 6.77 -11.20 19.47
CA PRO A 21 6.36 -12.60 19.42
C PRO A 21 4.85 -12.78 19.21
N GLU A 22 4.03 -12.00 19.91
CA GLU A 22 2.58 -12.07 19.86
C GLU A 22 2.04 -11.62 18.49
N GLY A 23 2.64 -10.59 17.91
CA GLY A 23 2.28 -10.13 16.58
C GLY A 23 2.68 -11.10 15.47
N GLU A 24 3.86 -11.75 15.58
CA GLU A 24 4.22 -12.84 14.66
C GLU A 24 3.21 -13.99 14.73
N VAL A 25 2.83 -14.44 15.93
CA VAL A 25 1.80 -15.47 16.12
C VAL A 25 0.47 -15.04 15.51
N THR A 26 0.04 -13.81 15.77
CA THR A 26 -1.23 -13.26 15.26
C THR A 26 -1.24 -13.25 13.74
N LEU A 27 -0.20 -12.69 13.10
CA LEU A 27 -0.11 -12.63 11.64
C LEU A 27 -0.08 -14.03 11.00
N LEU A 28 0.66 -14.98 11.61
CA LEU A 28 0.70 -16.36 11.12
C LEU A 28 -0.66 -17.07 11.21
N SER A 29 -1.52 -16.69 12.16
CA SER A 29 -2.85 -17.28 12.31
C SER A 29 -3.81 -16.96 11.16
N TYR A 30 -3.49 -15.95 10.32
CA TYR A 30 -4.25 -15.59 9.13
C TYR A 30 -3.91 -16.43 7.89
N VAL A 31 -2.95 -17.35 8.01
CA VAL A 31 -2.54 -18.25 6.94
C VAL A 31 -2.89 -19.68 7.34
N TRP A 32 -3.55 -20.44 6.46
CA TRP A 32 -3.86 -21.84 6.75
C TRP A 32 -2.58 -22.68 6.89
N ALA A 33 -2.61 -23.64 7.80
CA ALA A 33 -1.43 -24.40 8.21
C ALA A 33 -0.79 -25.22 7.07
N ASP A 34 -1.58 -25.59 6.06
CA ASP A 34 -1.15 -26.32 4.87
C ASP A 34 -0.55 -25.43 3.77
N GLN A 35 -0.71 -24.10 3.86
CA GLN A 35 -0.17 -23.14 2.91
C GLN A 35 1.30 -22.78 3.20
N LEU A 36 2.16 -23.80 3.20
CA LEU A 36 3.56 -23.71 3.64
C LEU A 36 4.36 -22.62 2.90
N GLU A 37 4.11 -22.42 1.61
CA GLU A 37 4.76 -21.35 0.83
C GLU A 37 4.39 -19.95 1.35
N ARG A 38 3.13 -19.73 1.71
CA ARG A 38 2.66 -18.45 2.26
C ARG A 38 3.21 -18.23 3.67
N VAL A 39 3.28 -19.28 4.49
CA VAL A 39 3.92 -19.23 5.81
C VAL A 39 5.39 -18.83 5.68
N ALA A 40 6.14 -19.43 4.74
CA ALA A 40 7.53 -19.09 4.50
C ALA A 40 7.70 -17.63 4.02
N LEU A 41 6.83 -17.19 3.12
CA LEU A 41 6.82 -15.80 2.63
C LEU A 41 6.56 -14.79 3.76
N LEU A 42 5.56 -15.05 4.59
CA LEU A 42 5.21 -14.18 5.73
C LEU A 42 6.34 -14.12 6.76
N ARG A 43 6.96 -15.25 7.11
CA ARG A 43 8.13 -15.26 8.00
C ARG A 43 9.29 -14.44 7.42
N GLY A 44 9.51 -14.51 6.11
CA GLY A 44 10.49 -13.68 5.42
C GLY A 44 10.18 -12.18 5.53
N ALA A 45 8.92 -11.80 5.36
CA ALA A 45 8.45 -10.42 5.53
C ALA A 45 8.61 -9.92 6.97
N ILE A 46 8.26 -10.76 7.97
CA ILE A 46 8.45 -10.45 9.40
C ILE A 46 9.94 -10.26 9.73
N ALA A 47 10.81 -11.13 9.23
CA ALA A 47 12.26 -10.99 9.40
C ALA A 47 12.79 -9.68 8.77
N LEU A 48 12.23 -9.25 7.64
CA LEU A 48 12.55 -7.95 7.04
C LEU A 48 12.05 -6.79 7.90
N ALA A 49 10.82 -6.83 8.40
CA ALA A 49 10.24 -5.80 9.25
C ALA A 49 11.05 -5.59 10.55
N ARG A 50 11.60 -6.66 11.13
CA ARG A 50 12.52 -6.58 12.28
C ARG A 50 13.82 -5.83 11.97
N ARG A 51 14.32 -5.93 10.73
CA ARG A 51 15.56 -5.28 10.29
C ARG A 51 15.35 -3.86 9.80
N LEU A 52 14.17 -3.57 9.27
CA LEU A 52 13.77 -2.30 8.69
C LEU A 52 12.43 -1.87 9.31
N PRO A 53 12.43 -1.39 10.57
CA PRO A 53 11.20 -1.03 11.25
C PRO A 53 10.52 0.13 10.51
N VAL A 54 9.23 -0.04 10.25
CA VAL A 54 8.35 1.00 9.70
C VAL A 54 7.27 1.26 10.74
N ALA A 55 7.08 2.53 11.10
CA ALA A 55 5.99 2.91 11.99
C ALA A 55 4.65 2.77 11.25
N VAL A 56 3.77 1.93 11.80
CA VAL A 56 2.36 1.84 11.41
C VAL A 56 1.56 2.52 12.51
N GLU A 57 0.98 3.67 12.19
CA GLU A 57 0.23 4.49 13.14
C GLU A 57 -1.20 3.95 13.32
N GLU A 58 -1.71 4.00 14.55
CA GLU A 58 -3.13 3.71 14.81
C GLU A 58 -3.98 4.86 14.30
N ALA A 59 -4.60 4.70 13.12
CA ALA A 59 -5.40 5.74 12.50
C ALA A 59 -6.39 5.19 11.46
N SER A 60 -7.42 5.97 11.17
CA SER A 60 -8.27 5.71 10.00
C SER A 60 -7.53 6.10 8.73
N ALA A 61 -7.69 5.32 7.65
CA ALA A 61 -6.87 5.51 6.45
C ALA A 61 -7.12 6.87 5.80
N ALA A 62 -8.37 7.31 5.79
CA ALA A 62 -8.76 8.60 5.25
C ALA A 62 -8.16 9.79 6.02
N SER A 63 -8.14 9.73 7.36
CA SER A 63 -7.54 10.81 8.16
C SER A 63 -6.03 10.82 8.06
N TRP A 64 -5.42 9.63 8.04
CA TRP A 64 -3.98 9.48 7.95
C TRP A 64 -3.46 9.95 6.58
N VAL A 65 -4.07 9.52 5.47
CA VAL A 65 -3.61 9.93 4.13
C VAL A 65 -3.76 11.44 3.91
N ALA A 66 -4.84 12.05 4.43
CA ALA A 66 -5.02 13.50 4.39
C ALA A 66 -3.89 14.24 5.12
N ALA A 67 -3.50 13.74 6.30
CA ALA A 67 -2.40 14.33 7.07
C ALA A 67 -1.04 14.15 6.38
N GLN A 68 -0.74 12.95 5.87
CA GLN A 68 0.53 12.66 5.20
C GLN A 68 0.68 13.42 3.87
N LEU A 69 -0.41 13.66 3.15
CA LEU A 69 -0.39 14.33 1.84
C LEU A 69 -0.73 15.83 1.91
N LEU A 70 -0.80 16.42 3.10
CA LEU A 70 -1.08 17.84 3.26
C LEU A 70 0.05 18.71 2.66
N ARG A 71 1.30 18.25 2.74
CA ARG A 71 2.47 18.96 2.20
C ARG A 71 3.32 18.00 1.39
N SER A 72 3.66 18.41 0.17
CA SER A 72 4.59 17.69 -0.67
C SER A 72 6.04 17.91 -0.20
N VAL A 73 6.91 16.97 -0.53
CA VAL A 73 8.34 17.04 -0.21
C VAL A 73 9.10 17.35 -1.50
N HIS A 74 9.89 18.41 -1.48
CA HIS A 74 10.71 18.85 -2.62
C HIS A 74 11.62 17.72 -3.12
N ALA A 75 11.68 17.54 -4.44
CA ALA A 75 12.49 16.53 -5.13
C ALA A 75 12.24 15.07 -4.67
N VAL A 76 11.03 14.77 -4.17
CA VAL A 76 10.63 13.43 -3.72
C VAL A 76 9.28 13.04 -4.34
N ALA A 77 9.24 11.85 -4.94
CA ALA A 77 7.99 11.23 -5.36
C ALA A 77 7.32 10.55 -4.16
N SER A 78 6.07 10.93 -3.87
CA SER A 78 5.24 10.25 -2.88
C SER A 78 4.45 9.11 -3.53
N VAL A 79 4.36 7.97 -2.86
CA VAL A 79 3.59 6.81 -3.35
C VAL A 79 2.59 6.41 -2.27
N VAL A 80 1.30 6.54 -2.57
CA VAL A 80 0.23 5.91 -1.79
C VAL A 80 0.08 4.49 -2.31
N PHE A 81 0.27 3.50 -1.43
CA PHE A 81 0.19 2.09 -1.77
C PHE A 81 -0.81 1.37 -0.89
N HIS A 82 -1.68 0.56 -1.49
CA HIS A 82 -2.53 -0.39 -0.78
C HIS A 82 -2.85 -1.62 -1.63
N SER A 83 -3.22 -2.72 -0.97
CA SER A 83 -3.59 -3.97 -1.62
C SER A 83 -4.73 -4.67 -0.90
N ILE A 84 -5.77 -5.07 -1.63
CA ILE A 84 -6.98 -5.75 -1.10
C ILE A 84 -7.48 -5.00 0.14
N PHE A 85 -7.70 -3.71 -0.01
CA PHE A 85 -7.88 -2.79 1.11
C PHE A 85 -9.27 -2.15 1.08
N MET A 86 -9.70 -1.71 -0.10
CA MET A 86 -10.92 -0.89 -0.25
C MET A 86 -12.20 -1.60 0.20
N GLN A 87 -12.23 -2.93 0.12
CA GLN A 87 -13.35 -3.76 0.56
C GLN A 87 -13.54 -3.81 2.08
N TYR A 88 -12.53 -3.42 2.87
CA TYR A 88 -12.59 -3.38 4.33
C TYR A 88 -13.07 -2.03 4.88
N LEU A 89 -13.18 -1.02 4.01
CA LEU A 89 -13.65 0.31 4.39
C LEU A 89 -15.18 0.39 4.30
N GLY A 90 -15.79 1.08 5.27
CA GLY A 90 -17.16 1.57 5.11
C GLY A 90 -17.23 2.60 3.97
N ASP A 91 -18.41 2.77 3.38
CA ASP A 91 -18.60 3.61 2.19
C ASP A 91 -18.10 5.05 2.40
N ASP A 92 -18.43 5.69 3.52
CA ASP A 92 -17.99 7.05 3.87
C ASP A 92 -16.45 7.16 3.97
N GLU A 93 -15.79 6.16 4.56
CA GLU A 93 -14.34 6.16 4.72
C GLU A 93 -13.65 5.92 3.37
N ARG A 94 -14.19 5.02 2.55
CA ARG A 94 -13.70 4.75 1.19
C ARG A 94 -13.80 6.01 0.33
N GLU A 95 -14.96 6.65 0.29
CA GLU A 95 -15.17 7.88 -0.49
C GLU A 95 -14.26 9.01 -0.03
N ARG A 96 -14.09 9.17 1.28
CA ARG A 96 -13.15 10.15 1.82
C ARG A 96 -11.71 9.81 1.43
N PHE A 97 -11.26 8.57 1.61
CA PHE A 97 -9.90 8.16 1.24
C PHE A 97 -9.58 8.50 -0.22
N VAL A 98 -10.47 8.13 -1.15
CA VAL A 98 -10.30 8.44 -2.59
C VAL A 98 -10.21 9.95 -2.80
N ARG A 99 -11.12 10.73 -2.21
CA ARG A 99 -11.13 12.19 -2.36
C ARG A 99 -9.83 12.83 -1.87
N GLU A 100 -9.32 12.45 -0.71
CA GLU A 100 -8.10 13.02 -0.13
C GLU A 100 -6.87 12.73 -1.01
N VAL A 101 -6.78 11.53 -1.60
CA VAL A 101 -5.71 11.17 -2.55
C VAL A 101 -5.84 11.95 -3.86
N GLU A 102 -7.04 12.06 -4.42
CA GLU A 102 -7.30 12.81 -5.66
C GLU A 102 -6.98 14.31 -5.49
N GLU A 103 -7.42 14.93 -4.40
CA GLU A 103 -7.13 16.33 -4.09
C GLU A 103 -5.63 16.57 -3.87
N ALA A 104 -4.92 15.63 -3.23
CA ALA A 104 -3.47 15.69 -3.12
C ALA A 104 -2.78 15.58 -4.50
N GLY A 105 -3.28 14.69 -5.37
CA GLY A 105 -2.80 14.55 -6.74
C GLY A 105 -2.91 15.86 -7.54
N GLN A 106 -4.01 16.60 -7.38
CA GLN A 106 -4.19 17.91 -8.03
C GLN A 106 -3.18 18.97 -7.58
N ARG A 107 -2.56 18.82 -6.41
CA ARG A 107 -1.50 19.70 -5.90
C ARG A 107 -0.08 19.24 -6.29
N ALA A 108 0.06 18.03 -6.83
CA ALA A 108 1.36 17.47 -7.17
C ALA A 108 1.99 18.20 -8.36
N THR A 109 3.32 18.26 -8.37
CA THR A 109 4.11 18.94 -9.42
C THR A 109 5.16 18.00 -9.98
N GLY A 110 5.86 18.42 -11.04
CA GLY A 110 7.00 17.65 -11.56
C GLY A 110 8.15 17.52 -10.56
N ASP A 111 8.26 18.43 -9.59
CA ASP A 111 9.29 18.42 -8.55
C ASP A 111 8.89 17.60 -7.31
N ALA A 112 7.58 17.45 -7.07
CA ALA A 112 7.05 16.60 -6.01
C ALA A 112 5.84 15.80 -6.53
N PRO A 113 6.08 14.75 -7.34
CA PRO A 113 5.01 13.99 -7.97
C PRO A 113 4.33 13.06 -6.96
N LEU A 114 3.06 12.74 -7.23
CA LEU A 114 2.30 11.74 -6.47
C LEU A 114 1.99 10.55 -7.36
N ALA A 115 2.15 9.35 -6.82
CA ALA A 115 1.68 8.11 -7.41
C ALA A 115 0.69 7.43 -6.45
N TRP A 116 -0.40 6.92 -7.00
CA TRP A 116 -1.35 6.07 -6.30
C TRP A 116 -1.32 4.68 -6.93
N LEU A 117 -0.63 3.76 -6.26
CA LEU A 117 -0.41 2.37 -6.67
C LEU A 117 -1.35 1.46 -5.87
N ARG A 118 -2.25 0.77 -6.56
CA ARG A 118 -3.30 -0.02 -5.92
C ARG A 118 -3.40 -1.41 -6.52
N MET A 119 -3.39 -2.43 -5.67
CA MET A 119 -3.67 -3.82 -6.05
C MET A 119 -5.04 -4.22 -5.49
N GLU A 120 -6.11 -4.12 -6.28
CA GLU A 120 -7.49 -4.35 -5.80
C GLU A 120 -8.23 -5.38 -6.66
N PRO A 121 -9.32 -6.00 -6.16
CA PRO A 121 -10.13 -6.90 -6.97
C PRO A 121 -10.58 -6.28 -8.29
N GLY A 122 -10.33 -6.98 -9.39
CA GLY A 122 -10.79 -6.69 -10.74
C GLY A 122 -11.58 -7.87 -11.33
N ALA A 123 -11.63 -8.00 -12.66
CA ALA A 123 -12.52 -8.96 -13.33
C ALA A 123 -12.13 -10.44 -13.13
N GLU A 124 -10.84 -10.78 -13.25
CA GLU A 124 -10.34 -12.17 -13.21
C GLU A 124 -9.35 -12.45 -12.06
N GLY A 125 -9.19 -11.49 -11.14
CA GLY A 125 -8.20 -11.53 -10.08
C GLY A 125 -7.97 -10.14 -9.49
N ALA A 126 -6.78 -9.86 -8.97
CA ALA A 126 -6.39 -8.52 -8.58
C ALA A 126 -5.81 -7.74 -9.78
N GLU A 127 -6.22 -6.49 -9.94
CA GLU A 127 -5.60 -5.53 -10.86
C GLU A 127 -4.62 -4.65 -10.10
N VAL A 128 -3.44 -4.44 -10.67
CA VAL A 128 -2.46 -3.46 -10.19
C VAL A 128 -2.56 -2.22 -11.06
N ARG A 129 -3.13 -1.15 -10.52
CA ARG A 129 -3.29 0.13 -11.22
C ARG A 129 -2.37 1.19 -10.63
N LEU A 130 -1.81 2.00 -11.50
CA LEU A 130 -0.95 3.13 -11.14
C LEU A 130 -1.56 4.40 -11.72
N LYS A 131 -1.97 5.31 -10.84
CA LYS A 131 -2.28 6.69 -11.24
C LYS A 131 -1.14 7.61 -10.85
N THR A 132 -0.69 8.47 -11.74
CA THR A 132 0.40 9.42 -11.46
C THR A 132 -0.04 10.86 -11.70
N TRP A 133 0.49 11.78 -10.89
CA TRP A 133 0.33 13.22 -11.08
C TRP A 133 1.70 13.89 -11.18
N PRO A 134 1.83 14.95 -12.00
CA PRO A 134 0.75 15.75 -12.60
C PRO A 134 0.14 15.21 -13.90
N ALA A 135 0.66 14.11 -14.47
CA ALA A 135 0.18 13.56 -15.76
C ALA A 135 -1.31 13.18 -15.73
N GLY A 136 -1.83 12.74 -14.57
CA GLY A 136 -3.22 12.34 -14.38
C GLY A 136 -3.58 10.97 -14.96
N GLU A 137 -2.64 10.29 -15.61
CA GLU A 137 -2.87 9.00 -16.26
C GLU A 137 -3.05 7.88 -15.24
N ASP A 138 -4.12 7.09 -15.43
CA ASP A 138 -4.46 5.92 -14.62
C ASP A 138 -4.34 4.65 -15.45
N GLN A 139 -3.27 3.89 -15.21
CA GLN A 139 -2.87 2.77 -16.05
C GLN A 139 -2.99 1.45 -15.30
N LEU A 140 -3.49 0.42 -15.98
CA LEU A 140 -3.38 -0.97 -15.52
C LEU A 140 -1.98 -1.48 -15.86
N VAL A 141 -1.13 -1.66 -14.85
CA VAL A 141 0.29 -2.01 -15.05
C VAL A 141 0.58 -3.50 -14.85
N ALA A 142 -0.29 -4.21 -14.12
CA ALA A 142 -0.17 -5.65 -13.92
C ALA A 142 -1.51 -6.30 -13.52
N THR A 143 -1.60 -7.62 -13.64
CA THR A 143 -2.59 -8.43 -12.92
C THR A 143 -1.90 -9.36 -11.93
N SER A 144 -2.60 -9.72 -10.85
CA SER A 144 -2.08 -10.65 -9.85
C SER A 144 -3.16 -11.54 -9.23
N GLY A 145 -2.76 -12.65 -8.61
CA GLY A 145 -3.62 -13.31 -7.63
C GLY A 145 -3.81 -12.45 -6.38
N PHE A 146 -4.88 -12.68 -5.61
CA PHE A 146 -5.20 -11.88 -4.40
C PHE A 146 -4.10 -11.92 -3.31
N HIS A 147 -3.14 -12.83 -3.42
CA HIS A 147 -2.00 -12.94 -2.50
C HIS A 147 -0.65 -12.61 -3.17
N GLY A 148 -0.68 -11.86 -4.27
CA GLY A 148 0.51 -11.34 -4.95
C GLY A 148 1.22 -12.33 -5.88
N ARG A 149 0.64 -13.51 -6.15
CA ARG A 149 1.16 -14.49 -7.12
C ARG A 149 0.03 -15.21 -7.86
N PRO A 150 0.19 -15.51 -9.17
CA PRO A 150 1.25 -15.00 -10.06
C PRO A 150 1.14 -13.48 -10.25
N VAL A 151 2.19 -12.84 -10.77
CA VAL A 151 2.13 -11.43 -11.25
C VAL A 151 2.39 -11.45 -12.74
N ARG A 152 1.51 -10.83 -13.51
CA ARG A 152 1.68 -10.62 -14.95
C ARG A 152 1.78 -9.12 -15.21
N TRP A 153 2.96 -8.66 -15.59
CA TRP A 153 3.18 -7.28 -16.01
C TRP A 153 2.55 -7.03 -17.39
N LEU A 154 1.94 -5.86 -17.54
CA LEU A 154 1.27 -5.39 -18.75
C LEU A 154 1.91 -4.11 -19.31
N ALA A 155 2.66 -3.41 -18.47
CA ALA A 155 3.49 -2.28 -18.88
C ALA A 155 4.87 -2.78 -19.38
N ASP A 156 5.40 -2.09 -20.39
CA ASP A 156 6.72 -2.33 -21.00
C ASP A 156 7.88 -1.90 -20.08
#